data_AF-B4NK65-F1
#
_entry.id   AF-B4NK65-F1
#
_cell.length_a   1.000
_cell.length_b   1.000
_cell.length_c   1.000
_cell.angle_alpha   90.00
_cell.angle_beta   90.00
_cell.angle_gamma   90.00
#
_symmetry.space_group_name_H-M   'P 1'
#
loop_
_entity.id
_entity.type
_entity.pdbx_description
1 polymer ?
#
loop_
_entity_poly.entity_id
_entity_poly.type
_entity_poly.pdbx_seq_one_letter_code
_entity_poly.pdbx_strand_id
1 'polypeptide(L)'
;MKGSKKKKLEEKAKKSVDTTTTIDLKDVDLANQSEQMAAIISLPSRVDKHIESLTSLQEQLNNLQMEQIRHLDGCIEFIQELKTVKPQTDEEGKIVFETFTLVKAKIKKVFEHFLPKHLEMLEANLESLKLKA
;
A
#
# COMPACT_ATOMS: atom_id res chain seq x y z
N MET A 1 53.76 35.06 75.81
CA MET A 1 52.90 35.62 76.89
C MET A 1 51.79 36.39 76.19
N LYS A 2 50.48 36.15 76.34
CA LYS A 2 49.59 35.54 77.35
C LYS A 2 48.53 34.75 76.55
N GLY A 3 48.24 33.47 76.83
CA GLY A 3 47.14 32.98 77.69
C GLY A 3 45.81 32.93 76.91
N SER A 4 44.91 31.94 76.92
CA SER A 4 44.76 30.63 77.58
C SER A 4 43.63 29.84 76.85
N LYS A 5 43.67 28.52 76.97
CA LYS A 5 42.75 27.51 76.37
C LYS A 5 41.32 27.46 76.97
N LYS A 6 40.43 26.78 76.22
CA LYS A 6 39.24 25.94 76.58
C LYS A 6 37.89 26.61 76.30
N LYS A 7 36.78 25.94 75.93
CA LYS A 7 36.39 24.62 75.39
C LYS A 7 34.83 24.65 75.37
N LYS A 8 34.17 23.85 74.50
CA LYS A 8 32.73 23.52 74.42
C LYS A 8 31.83 24.59 73.82
N LEU A 9 30.67 24.30 73.19
CA LEU A 9 30.01 23.17 72.51
C LEU A 9 28.57 23.72 72.26
N GLU A 10 27.83 23.14 71.32
CA GLU A 10 26.40 23.41 70.98
C GLU A 10 26.13 24.66 70.13
N GLU A 11 25.90 24.52 68.82
CA GLU A 11 24.68 24.00 68.16
C GLU A 11 23.65 25.11 67.91
N LYS A 12 23.54 25.52 66.64
CA LYS A 12 22.25 25.66 65.96
C LYS A 12 22.43 25.74 64.44
N ALA A 13 21.87 24.73 63.80
CA ALA A 13 21.77 24.53 62.36
C ALA A 13 21.03 25.67 61.64
N LYS A 14 21.43 25.92 60.38
CA LYS A 14 20.72 26.55 59.23
C LYS A 14 21.80 26.85 58.18
N LYS A 15 21.75 26.42 56.92
CA LYS A 15 20.71 25.94 56.01
C LYS A 15 21.35 24.89 55.08
N SER A 16 20.76 23.71 54.95
CA SER A 16 20.84 22.96 53.69
C SER A 16 19.83 23.60 52.74
N VAL A 17 20.31 24.19 51.64
CA VAL A 17 19.46 24.55 50.50
C VAL A 17 19.23 23.25 49.75
N ASP A 18 18.12 22.59 50.09
CA ASP A 18 17.59 21.48 49.31
C ASP A 18 16.74 22.10 48.21
N THR A 19 17.30 22.20 47.00
CA THR A 19 16.57 22.65 45.81
C THR A 19 15.68 21.51 45.35
N THR A 20 14.61 21.23 46.10
CA THR A 20 13.50 20.45 45.60
C THR A 20 12.75 21.35 44.63
N THR A 21 13.05 21.20 43.34
CA THR A 21 12.24 21.75 42.25
C THR A 21 10.86 21.11 42.32
N THR A 22 9.93 21.74 43.03
CA THR A 22 8.49 21.51 42.84
C THR A 22 8.13 22.04 41.47
N ILE A 23 8.27 21.20 40.44
CA ILE A 23 7.59 21.40 39.17
C ILE A 23 6.11 21.25 39.50
N ASP A 24 5.38 22.35 39.47
CA ASP A 24 3.97 22.40 39.84
C ASP A 24 3.19 21.49 38.88
N LEU A 25 2.47 20.50 39.42
CA LEU A 25 1.73 19.50 38.63
C LEU A 25 0.75 20.15 37.63
N LYS A 26 0.35 21.40 37.88
CA LYS A 26 -0.48 22.22 37.00
C LYS A 26 0.23 22.72 35.74
N ASP A 27 1.53 23.02 35.81
CA ASP A 27 2.29 23.49 34.65
C ASP A 27 2.56 22.35 33.65
N VAL A 28 2.73 21.12 34.17
CA VAL A 28 2.85 19.91 33.34
C VAL A 28 1.53 19.62 32.61
N ASP A 29 0.40 19.82 33.29
CA ASP A 29 -0.93 19.58 32.70
C ASP A 29 -1.27 20.62 31.62
N LEU A 30 -0.89 21.88 31.81
CA LEU A 30 -1.03 22.94 30.80
C LEU A 30 -0.10 22.74 29.60
N ALA A 31 1.13 22.28 29.81
CA ALA A 31 2.06 21.94 28.74
C ALA A 31 1.53 20.77 27.90
N ASN A 32 1.01 19.72 28.53
CA ASN A 32 0.38 18.59 27.86
C ASN A 32 -0.87 19.02 27.06
N GLN A 33 -1.71 19.92 27.60
CA GLN A 33 -2.85 20.46 26.87
C GLN A 33 -2.41 21.30 25.66
N SER A 34 -1.35 22.09 25.79
CA SER A 34 -0.77 22.87 24.69
C SER A 34 -0.27 21.98 23.56
N GLU A 35 0.44 20.89 23.89
CA GLU A 35 0.91 19.91 22.91
C GLU A 35 -0.26 19.20 22.21
N GLN A 36 -1.32 18.84 22.95
CA GLN A 36 -2.53 18.24 22.37
C GLN A 36 -3.23 19.22 21.42
N MET A 37 -3.35 20.49 21.78
CA MET A 37 -3.95 21.50 20.90
C MET A 37 -3.09 21.75 19.66
N ALA A 38 -1.77 21.79 19.78
CA ALA A 38 -0.86 21.87 18.65
C ALA A 38 -1.03 20.66 17.70
N ALA A 39 -1.19 19.46 18.26
CA ALA A 39 -1.46 18.25 17.49
C ALA A 39 -2.80 18.35 16.74
N ILE A 40 -3.85 18.86 17.38
CA ILE A 40 -5.17 19.08 16.77
C ILE A 40 -5.10 20.12 15.64
N ILE A 41 -4.42 21.25 15.87
CA ILE A 41 -4.20 22.30 14.86
C ILE A 41 -3.46 21.73 13.63
N SER A 42 -2.55 20.76 13.83
CA SER A 42 -1.84 20.11 12.73
C SER A 42 -2.68 19.11 11.92
N LEU A 43 -3.83 18.65 12.44
CA LEU A 43 -4.63 17.59 11.82
C LEU A 43 -5.05 17.88 10.38
N PRO A 44 -5.54 19.08 10.00
CA PRO A 44 -5.92 19.37 8.62
C PRO A 44 -4.77 19.10 7.64
N SER A 45 -3.56 19.62 7.93
CA SER A 45 -2.39 19.41 7.07
C SER A 45 -1.95 17.94 6.97
N ARG A 46 -2.19 17.14 8.03
CA ARG A 46 -1.89 15.70 8.02
C ARG A 46 -2.92 14.94 7.19
N VAL A 47 -4.19 15.33 7.30
CA VAL A 47 -5.28 14.79 6.48
C VAL A 47 -5.03 15.11 5.01
N ASP A 48 -4.65 16.33 4.67
CA ASP A 48 -4.33 16.75 3.30
C ASP A 48 -3.23 15.86 2.69
N LYS A 49 -2.12 15.64 3.42
CA LYS A 49 -1.04 14.73 3.00
C LYS A 49 -1.52 13.30 2.75
N HIS A 50 -2.44 12.79 3.58
CA HIS A 50 -3.03 11.48 3.38
C HIS A 50 -3.94 11.45 2.14
N ILE A 51 -4.74 12.50 1.90
CA ILE A 51 -5.59 12.62 0.72
C ILE A 51 -4.74 12.67 -0.55
N GLU A 52 -3.67 13.46 -0.58
CA GLU A 52 -2.74 13.52 -1.71
C GLU A 52 -2.10 12.16 -2.00
N SER A 53 -1.65 11.47 -0.94
CA SER A 53 -1.06 10.13 -1.05
C SER A 53 -2.06 9.12 -1.60
N LEU A 54 -3.30 9.15 -1.11
CA LEU A 54 -4.38 8.27 -1.59
C LEU A 54 -4.73 8.57 -3.04
N THR A 55 -4.76 9.84 -3.43
CA THR A 55 -5.04 10.26 -4.81
C THR A 55 -3.97 9.73 -5.75
N SER A 56 -2.69 9.89 -5.40
CA SER A 56 -1.57 9.37 -6.20
C SER A 56 -1.60 7.84 -6.31
N LEU A 57 -1.90 7.14 -5.21
CA LEU A 57 -2.06 5.68 -5.24
C LEU A 57 -3.22 5.25 -6.14
N GLN A 58 -4.33 5.98 -6.14
CA GLN A 58 -5.47 5.67 -7.00
C GLN A 58 -5.12 5.86 -8.48
N GLU A 59 -4.38 6.90 -8.84
CA GLU A 59 -3.89 7.11 -10.21
C GLU A 59 -2.97 5.98 -10.65
N GLN A 60 -2.04 5.55 -9.80
CA GLN A 60 -1.16 4.41 -10.08
C GLN A 60 -1.96 3.12 -10.26
N LEU A 61 -2.96 2.88 -9.41
CA LEU A 61 -3.82 1.72 -9.51
C LEU A 61 -4.61 1.72 -10.84
N ASN A 62 -5.16 2.87 -11.24
CA ASN A 62 -5.85 3.02 -12.52
C ASN A 62 -4.91 2.73 -13.70
N ASN A 63 -3.67 3.24 -13.66
CA ASN A 63 -2.69 2.96 -14.71
C ASN A 63 -2.34 1.47 -14.80
N LEU A 64 -2.18 0.80 -13.66
CA LEU A 64 -1.94 -0.65 -13.61
C LEU A 64 -3.14 -1.44 -14.13
N GLN A 65 -4.37 -0.99 -13.86
CA GLN A 65 -5.58 -1.60 -14.41
C GLN A 65 -5.66 -1.45 -15.94
N MET A 66 -5.31 -0.28 -16.48
CA MET A 66 -5.24 -0.07 -17.93
C MET A 66 -4.16 -0.95 -18.57
N GLU A 67 -3.01 -1.07 -17.93
CA GLU A 67 -1.93 -1.96 -18.38
C GLU A 67 -2.38 -3.43 -18.39
N GLN A 68 -3.11 -3.84 -17.35
CA GLN A 68 -3.72 -5.17 -17.29
C GLN A 68 -4.67 -5.40 -18.46
N ILE A 69 -5.57 -4.45 -18.76
CA ILE A 69 -6.48 -4.54 -19.92
C ILE A 69 -5.70 -4.69 -21.22
N ARG A 70 -4.65 -3.87 -21.43
CA ARG A 70 -3.81 -3.95 -22.63
C ARG A 70 -3.19 -5.34 -22.82
N HIS A 71 -2.76 -5.98 -21.73
CA HIS A 71 -2.23 -7.35 -21.80
C HIS A 71 -3.31 -8.39 -22.14
N LEU A 72 -4.56 -8.19 -21.71
CA LEU A 72 -5.67 -9.05 -22.10
C LEU A 72 -6.04 -8.88 -23.57
N ASP A 73 -6.03 -7.65 -24.07
CA ASP A 73 -6.25 -7.37 -25.49
C ASP A 73 -5.20 -8.06 -26.37
N GLY A 74 -3.92 -7.99 -25.97
CA GLY A 74 -2.85 -8.75 -26.64
C GLY A 74 -3.06 -10.27 -26.63
N CYS A 75 -3.66 -10.83 -25.56
CA CYS A 75 -4.03 -12.24 -25.54
C CYS A 75 -5.11 -12.56 -26.59
N ILE A 76 -6.08 -11.66 -26.79
CA ILE A 76 -7.13 -11.82 -27.81
C ILE A 76 -6.52 -11.70 -29.22
N GLU A 77 -5.56 -10.80 -29.43
CA GLU A 77 -4.85 -10.63 -30.70
C GLU A 77 -4.18 -11.94 -31.16
N PHE A 78 -3.49 -12.67 -30.27
CA PHE A 78 -2.90 -13.97 -30.62
C PHE A 78 -3.95 -15.01 -31.08
N ILE A 79 -5.14 -15.01 -30.47
CA ILE A 79 -6.24 -15.87 -30.89
C ILE A 79 -6.75 -15.45 -32.27
N GLN A 80 -6.84 -14.15 -32.54
CA GLN A 80 -7.26 -13.64 -33.85
C GLN A 80 -6.23 -13.95 -34.93
N GLU A 81 -4.93 -13.79 -34.66
CA GLU A 81 -3.85 -14.15 -35.57
C GLU A 81 -3.98 -15.61 -36.01
N LEU A 82 -4.10 -16.53 -35.05
CA LEU A 82 -4.28 -17.96 -35.34
C LEU A 82 -5.54 -18.26 -36.17
N LYS A 83 -6.62 -17.49 -35.98
CA LYS A 83 -7.86 -17.63 -36.77
C LYS A 83 -7.71 -17.15 -38.22
N THR A 84 -6.80 -16.22 -38.49
CA THR A 84 -6.59 -15.71 -39.85
C THR A 84 -5.73 -16.63 -40.72
N VAL A 85 -5.00 -17.58 -40.09
CA VAL A 85 -4.19 -18.56 -40.79
C VAL A 85 -5.08 -19.51 -41.59
N LYS A 86 -4.81 -19.62 -42.89
CA LYS A 86 -5.50 -20.55 -43.80
C LYS A 86 -4.52 -21.65 -44.22
N PRO A 87 -4.43 -22.76 -43.46
CA PRO A 87 -3.54 -23.87 -43.81
C PRO A 87 -3.91 -24.44 -45.18
N GLN A 88 -2.90 -24.76 -45.98
CA GLN A 88 -3.03 -25.33 -47.33
C GLN A 88 -2.82 -26.85 -47.34
N THR A 89 -2.29 -27.40 -46.24
CA THR A 89 -2.05 -28.84 -46.08
C THR A 89 -2.59 -29.36 -44.75
N ASP A 90 -2.80 -30.67 -44.65
CA ASP A 90 -3.27 -31.32 -43.42
C ASP A 90 -2.25 -31.18 -42.27
N GLU A 91 -0.95 -31.27 -42.57
CA GLU A 91 0.14 -31.01 -41.62
C GLU A 91 0.10 -29.57 -41.08
N GLU A 92 -0.07 -28.56 -41.95
CA GLU A 92 -0.25 -27.17 -41.50
C GLU A 92 -1.51 -27.02 -40.65
N GLY A 93 -2.60 -27.70 -41.01
CA GLY A 93 -3.84 -27.72 -40.24
C GLY A 93 -3.65 -28.26 -38.82
N LYS A 94 -2.90 -29.36 -38.66
CA LYS A 94 -2.54 -29.91 -37.34
C LYS A 94 -1.72 -28.93 -36.52
N ILE A 95 -0.72 -28.29 -37.12
CA ILE A 95 0.14 -27.31 -36.43
C ILE A 95 -0.70 -26.14 -35.91
N VAL A 96 -1.58 -25.58 -36.74
CA VAL A 96 -2.46 -24.47 -36.34
C VAL A 96 -3.38 -24.89 -35.21
N PHE A 97 -3.97 -26.08 -35.28
CA PHE A 97 -4.89 -26.60 -34.26
C PHE A 97 -4.20 -26.87 -32.92
N GLU A 98 -3.03 -27.51 -32.93
CA GLU A 98 -2.24 -27.78 -31.71
C GLU A 98 -1.80 -26.45 -31.05
N THR A 99 -1.33 -25.51 -31.87
CA THR A 99 -0.93 -24.18 -31.41
C THR A 99 -2.11 -23.43 -30.80
N PHE A 100 -3.27 -23.45 -31.46
CA PHE A 100 -4.50 -22.85 -30.94
C PHE A 100 -4.91 -23.45 -29.61
N THR A 101 -4.86 -24.77 -29.47
CA THR A 101 -5.21 -25.47 -28.24
C THR A 101 -4.29 -25.05 -27.08
N LEU A 102 -2.98 -24.95 -27.33
CA LEU A 102 -1.99 -24.54 -26.36
C LEU A 102 -2.18 -23.07 -25.93
N VAL A 103 -2.34 -22.16 -26.90
CA VAL A 103 -2.54 -20.73 -26.66
C VAL A 103 -3.83 -20.50 -25.88
N LYS A 104 -4.92 -21.14 -26.29
CA LYS A 104 -6.20 -21.09 -25.58
C LYS A 104 -6.07 -21.53 -24.11
N ALA A 105 -5.38 -22.64 -23.85
CA ALA A 105 -5.20 -23.14 -22.49
C ALA A 105 -4.39 -22.16 -21.61
N LYS A 106 -3.33 -21.57 -22.17
CA LYS A 106 -2.52 -20.55 -21.47
C LYS A 106 -3.33 -19.31 -21.13
N ILE A 107 -4.10 -18.80 -22.08
CA ILE A 107 -4.96 -17.62 -21.88
C ILE A 107 -6.03 -17.93 -20.83
N LYS A 108 -6.73 -19.07 -20.96
CA LYS A 108 -7.77 -19.47 -20.00
C LYS A 108 -7.25 -19.48 -18.56
N LYS A 109 -6.05 -20.02 -18.34
CA LYS A 109 -5.41 -20.06 -17.02
C LYS A 109 -5.20 -18.66 -16.43
N VAL A 110 -4.82 -17.67 -17.24
CA VAL A 110 -4.65 -16.28 -16.78
C VAL A 110 -5.98 -15.70 -16.30
N PHE A 111 -7.06 -15.91 -17.05
CA PHE A 111 -8.39 -15.43 -16.66
C PHE A 111 -8.94 -16.16 -15.42
N GLU A 112 -8.70 -17.47 -15.29
CA GLU A 112 -9.13 -18.26 -14.13
C GLU A 112 -8.45 -17.78 -12.83
N HIS A 113 -7.17 -17.40 -12.89
CA HIS A 113 -6.37 -17.08 -11.69
C HIS A 113 -6.40 -15.59 -11.32
N PHE A 114 -6.29 -14.70 -12.30
CA PHE A 114 -6.08 -13.28 -12.06
C PHE A 114 -7.33 -12.44 -12.25
N LEU A 115 -8.31 -12.95 -12.99
CA LEU A 115 -9.54 -12.22 -13.33
C LEU A 115 -10.78 -13.13 -13.25
N PRO A 116 -11.01 -13.86 -12.14
CA PRO A 116 -12.11 -14.82 -12.03
C PRO A 116 -13.49 -14.19 -12.29
N LYS A 117 -13.66 -12.88 -12.01
CA LYS A 117 -14.90 -12.13 -12.34
C LYS A 117 -15.05 -11.76 -13.83
N HIS A 118 -13.97 -11.77 -14.60
CA HIS A 118 -14.00 -11.54 -16.06
C HIS A 118 -13.96 -12.85 -16.85
N LEU A 119 -13.77 -13.99 -16.16
CA LEU A 119 -13.82 -15.32 -16.75
C LEU A 119 -15.18 -15.60 -17.38
N GLU A 120 -16.28 -15.21 -16.72
CA GLU A 120 -17.65 -15.37 -17.25
C GLU A 120 -17.84 -14.61 -18.58
N MET A 121 -17.27 -13.41 -18.71
CA MET A 121 -17.34 -12.60 -19.94
C MET A 121 -16.47 -13.19 -21.06
N LEU A 122 -15.30 -13.74 -20.73
CA LEU A 122 -14.46 -14.47 -21.68
C LEU A 122 -15.12 -15.77 -22.13
N GLU A 123 -15.75 -16.51 -21.21
CA GLU A 123 -16.48 -17.74 -21.51
C GLU A 123 -17.68 -17.48 -22.41
N ALA A 124 -18.44 -16.39 -22.19
CA ALA A 124 -19.50 -15.96 -23.11
C ALA A 124 -18.96 -15.65 -24.52
N ASN A 125 -17.79 -14.99 -24.61
CA ASN A 125 -17.11 -14.72 -25.88
C ASN A 125 -16.52 -16.00 -26.53
N LEU A 126 -16.18 -17.02 -25.73
CA LEU A 126 -15.70 -18.32 -26.21
C LEU A 126 -16.85 -19.27 -26.59
N GLU A 127 -18.00 -19.18 -25.95
CA GLU A 127 -19.23 -19.93 -26.27
C GLU A 127 -19.90 -19.40 -27.54
N SER A 128 -19.90 -18.08 -27.77
CA SER A 128 -20.35 -17.49 -29.04
C SER A 128 -19.51 -17.94 -30.25
N LEU A 129 -18.30 -18.47 -30.02
CA LEU A 129 -17.47 -19.11 -31.05
C LEU A 129 -17.88 -20.54 -31.39
N LYS A 130 -18.77 -21.18 -30.62
CA LYS A 130 -19.32 -22.52 -30.93
C LYS A 130 -20.53 -22.48 -31.86
N LEU A 131 -21.05 -21.30 -32.20
CA LEU A 131 -22.17 -21.14 -33.13
C LEU A 131 -21.69 -20.51 -34.45
N LYS A 132 -21.03 -21.34 -35.26
CA LYS A 132 -20.98 -21.30 -36.74
C LYS A 132 -20.15 -22.51 -37.21
N ALA A 133 -20.74 -23.69 -37.06
CA ALA A 133 -20.42 -24.89 -37.83
C ALA A 133 -21.72 -25.36 -38.47
#